data_AF-A0A9D1PP21-F1
#
_entry.id   AF-A0A9D1PP21-F1
#
_cell.length_a   1.000
_cell.length_b   1.000
_cell.length_c   1.000
_cell.angle_alpha   90.00
_cell.angle_beta   90.00
_cell.angle_gamma   90.00
#
_symmetry.space_group_name_H-M   'P 1'
#
loop_
_entity.id
_entity.type
_entity.pdbx_description
1 polymer ?
#
loop_
_entity_poly.entity_id
_entity_poly.type
_entity_poly.pdbx_seq_one_letter_code
_entity_poly.pdbx_strand_id
1 'polypeptide(L)'
;MNISMKRVKAIFMKDYKEFSRNMSISIVILMTPLLSLFYGKTGDNTIDSYYLIFNMTFVMVATYVQSCLIAEEREKNTLRALILSPANIQEILLGKSLFTFCTTFFTMILCMILIDYSPANISIITVAMLLSTLFYIALGTLIGLFAKSVMEASVYSFPAILIFTIGTFVRLLSEQYPILKIAHYLPNIQLVDIALKVEAGKGFANVLPELSIILLWFIIAMIVTVIVYKKRMVD
;
A
#
# COMPACT_ATOMS: atom_id res chain seq x y z
N MET A 1 -4.05 -28.54 -3.08
CA MET A 1 -5.29 -27.73 -3.09
C MET A 1 -5.23 -26.82 -4.30
N ASN A 2 -6.18 -26.92 -5.24
CA ASN A 2 -6.21 -26.04 -6.41
C ASN A 2 -6.95 -24.74 -6.08
N ILE A 3 -6.29 -23.61 -6.32
CA ILE A 3 -6.88 -22.27 -6.20
C ILE A 3 -7.92 -22.11 -7.32
N SER A 4 -9.16 -21.80 -6.97
CA SER A 4 -10.25 -21.56 -7.91
C SER A 4 -10.37 -20.08 -8.24
N MET A 5 -9.99 -19.70 -9.46
CA MET A 5 -10.08 -18.31 -9.93
C MET A 5 -11.52 -17.76 -9.93
N LYS A 6 -12.53 -18.64 -10.08
CA LYS A 6 -13.94 -18.26 -9.99
C LYS A 6 -14.29 -17.70 -8.61
N ARG A 7 -13.70 -18.26 -7.54
CA ARG A 7 -13.93 -17.80 -6.16
C ARG A 7 -13.20 -16.51 -5.86
N VAL A 8 -11.93 -16.39 -6.28
CA VAL A 8 -11.16 -15.15 -6.18
C VAL A 8 -11.92 -13.98 -6.82
N LYS A 9 -12.47 -14.20 -8.03
CA LYS A 9 -13.30 -13.20 -8.72
C LYS A 9 -14.59 -12.87 -7.97
N ALA A 10 -15.26 -13.86 -7.38
CA ALA A 10 -16.48 -13.63 -6.61
C ALA A 10 -16.20 -12.78 -5.36
N ILE A 11 -15.08 -13.03 -4.67
CA ILE A 11 -14.65 -12.26 -3.50
C ILE A 11 -14.33 -10.82 -3.90
N PHE A 12 -13.57 -10.63 -4.98
CA PHE A 12 -13.30 -9.29 -5.52
C PHE A 12 -14.60 -8.52 -5.84
N MET A 13 -15.57 -9.16 -6.49
CA MET A 13 -16.83 -8.51 -6.85
C MET A 13 -17.69 -8.19 -5.62
N LYS A 14 -17.63 -9.04 -4.59
CA LYS A 14 -18.26 -8.78 -3.29
C LYS A 14 -17.66 -7.53 -2.65
N ASP A 15 -16.33 -7.49 -2.49
CA ASP A 15 -15.63 -6.38 -1.84
C ASP A 15 -15.82 -5.08 -2.62
N TYR A 16 -15.88 -5.10 -3.96
CA TYR A 16 -16.21 -3.92 -4.78
C TYR A 16 -17.59 -3.35 -4.45
N LYS A 17 -18.61 -4.21 -4.32
CA LYS A 17 -19.98 -3.77 -4.01
C LYS A 17 -20.15 -3.36 -2.55
N GLU A 18 -19.43 -3.97 -1.63
CA GLU A 18 -19.40 -3.57 -0.21
C GLU A 18 -18.68 -2.23 -0.05
N PHE A 19 -17.54 -2.06 -0.71
CA PHE A 19 -16.79 -0.81 -0.77
C PHE A 19 -17.67 0.37 -1.21
N SER A 20 -18.41 0.24 -2.32
CA SER A 20 -19.25 1.32 -2.85
C SER A 20 -20.39 1.72 -1.89
N ARG A 21 -20.70 0.89 -0.89
CA ARG A 21 -21.73 1.15 0.12
C ARG A 21 -21.12 1.56 1.47
N ASN A 22 -19.85 1.27 1.70
CA ASN A 22 -19.13 1.67 2.90
C ASN A 22 -18.57 3.09 2.75
N MET A 23 -19.30 4.05 3.30
CA MET A 23 -18.97 5.46 3.22
C MET A 23 -17.61 5.78 3.86
N SER A 24 -17.23 5.11 4.95
CA SER A 24 -15.95 5.34 5.64
C SER A 24 -14.75 4.97 4.77
N ILE A 25 -14.77 3.79 4.14
CA ILE A 25 -13.68 3.36 3.26
C ILE A 25 -13.65 4.21 1.98
N SER A 26 -14.82 4.51 1.40
CA SER A 26 -14.93 5.39 0.23
C SER A 26 -14.34 6.77 0.48
N ILE A 27 -14.61 7.36 1.66
CA ILE A 27 -14.03 8.65 2.06
C ILE A 27 -12.50 8.57 2.08
N VAL A 28 -11.90 7.55 2.70
CA VAL A 28 -10.43 7.44 2.78
C VAL A 28 -9.80 7.33 1.39
N ILE A 29 -10.39 6.55 0.48
CA ILE A 29 -9.92 6.42 -0.91
C ILE A 29 -10.04 7.77 -1.66
N LEU A 30 -11.10 8.54 -1.42
CA LEU A 30 -11.29 9.86 -2.03
C LEU A 30 -10.43 10.96 -1.40
N MET A 31 -10.01 10.79 -0.14
CA MET A 31 -9.19 11.80 0.54
C MET A 31 -7.85 12.03 -0.13
N THR A 32 -7.19 11.00 -0.67
CA THR A 32 -5.87 11.21 -1.29
C THR A 32 -5.93 11.94 -2.64
N PRO A 33 -6.88 11.65 -3.56
CA PRO A 33 -7.14 12.53 -4.71
C PRO A 33 -7.51 13.95 -4.30
N LEU A 34 -8.32 14.15 -3.26
CA LEU A 34 -8.66 15.49 -2.77
C LEU A 34 -7.40 16.22 -2.29
N LEU A 35 -6.53 15.57 -1.51
CA LEU A 35 -5.25 16.14 -1.09
C LEU A 35 -4.37 16.49 -2.31
N SER A 36 -4.32 15.63 -3.33
CA SER A 36 -3.54 15.92 -4.55
C SER A 36 -4.02 17.19 -5.26
N LEU A 37 -5.34 17.45 -5.29
CA LEU A 37 -5.90 18.69 -5.83
C LEU A 37 -5.51 19.93 -5.01
N PHE A 38 -5.48 19.82 -3.68
CA PHE A 38 -5.04 20.92 -2.82
C PHE A 38 -3.55 21.23 -3.00
N TYR A 39 -2.71 20.19 -3.04
CA TYR A 39 -1.27 20.35 -3.21
C TYR A 39 -0.91 20.86 -4.61
N GLY A 40 -1.57 20.38 -5.66
CA GLY A 40 -1.36 20.90 -7.03
C GLY A 40 -1.66 22.40 -7.15
N LYS A 41 -2.62 22.92 -6.37
CA LYS A 41 -2.93 24.36 -6.32
C LYS A 41 -1.93 25.20 -5.51
N THR A 42 -1.10 24.57 -4.68
CA THR A 42 -0.12 25.28 -3.84
C THR A 42 1.09 25.74 -4.67
N GLY A 43 1.30 25.20 -5.86
CA GLY A 43 2.37 25.59 -6.78
C GLY A 43 3.77 25.09 -6.38
N ASP A 44 3.87 24.32 -5.29
CA ASP A 44 5.11 23.73 -4.81
C ASP A 44 5.39 22.39 -5.54
N ASN A 45 5.90 22.51 -6.76
CA ASN A 45 6.12 21.40 -7.71
C ASN A 45 7.44 20.67 -7.45
N THR A 46 7.72 20.32 -6.20
CA THR A 46 8.90 19.51 -5.85
C THR A 46 8.58 18.02 -5.90
N ILE A 47 9.60 17.22 -6.23
CA ILE A 47 9.48 15.75 -6.27
C ILE A 47 9.08 15.23 -4.88
N ASP A 48 9.61 15.80 -3.81
CA ASP A 48 9.22 15.44 -2.44
C ASP A 48 7.72 15.62 -2.18
N SER A 49 7.13 16.75 -2.61
CA SER A 49 5.69 17.02 -2.46
C SER A 49 4.83 16.01 -3.20
N TYR A 50 5.20 15.64 -4.43
CA TYR A 50 4.48 14.61 -5.20
C TYR A 50 4.54 13.25 -4.50
N TYR A 51 5.74 12.84 -4.06
CA TYR A 51 5.92 11.54 -3.45
C TYR A 51 5.39 11.49 -2.01
N LEU A 52 5.22 12.62 -1.33
CA LEU A 52 4.48 12.67 -0.07
C LEU A 52 3.03 12.20 -0.27
N ILE A 53 2.36 12.70 -1.31
CA ILE A 53 0.97 12.34 -1.65
C ILE A 53 0.90 10.87 -2.06
N PHE A 54 1.82 10.41 -2.91
CA PHE A 54 1.88 9.00 -3.31
C PHE A 54 2.10 8.07 -2.12
N ASN A 55 2.97 8.45 -1.17
CA ASN A 55 3.15 7.70 0.06
C ASN A 55 1.90 7.71 0.94
N MET A 56 1.20 8.84 1.06
CA MET A 56 -0.10 8.90 1.73
C MET A 56 -1.12 7.96 1.06
N THR A 57 -1.18 7.91 -0.27
CA THR A 57 -2.04 6.96 -1.00
C THR A 57 -1.68 5.51 -0.71
N PHE A 58 -0.40 5.14 -0.72
CA PHE A 58 0.00 3.78 -0.40
C PHE A 58 -0.37 3.36 1.02
N VAL A 59 -0.19 4.25 1.97
CA VAL A 59 -0.48 3.94 3.38
C VAL A 59 -2.00 3.95 3.62
N MET A 60 -2.72 4.98 3.17
CA MET A 60 -4.16 5.12 3.41
C MET A 60 -5.00 4.14 2.59
N VAL A 61 -4.59 3.83 1.37
CA VAL A 61 -5.32 2.90 0.49
C VAL A 61 -4.73 1.51 0.60
N ALA A 62 -3.48 1.29 0.19
CA ALA A 62 -2.91 -0.05 0.15
C ALA A 62 -2.74 -0.71 1.53
N THR A 63 -2.37 0.04 2.57
CA THR A 63 -2.18 -0.55 3.92
C THR A 63 -3.47 -0.55 4.71
N TYR A 64 -4.06 0.63 4.92
CA TYR A 64 -5.22 0.79 5.80
C TYR A 64 -6.48 0.08 5.24
N VAL A 65 -6.86 0.31 3.99
CA VAL A 65 -8.06 -0.36 3.41
C VAL A 65 -7.87 -1.88 3.40
N GLN A 66 -6.68 -2.37 3.04
CA GLN A 66 -6.39 -3.80 3.07
C GLN A 66 -6.53 -4.38 4.48
N SER A 67 -6.01 -3.69 5.50
CA SER A 67 -6.10 -4.15 6.88
C SER A 67 -7.55 -4.24 7.37
N CYS A 68 -8.37 -3.23 7.03
CA CYS A 68 -9.78 -3.17 7.36
C CYS A 68 -10.57 -4.27 6.67
N LEU A 69 -10.34 -4.51 5.37
CA LEU A 69 -11.03 -5.56 4.60
C LEU A 69 -10.76 -6.97 5.14
N ILE A 70 -9.57 -7.21 5.69
CA ILE A 70 -9.21 -8.49 6.31
C ILE A 70 -9.81 -8.60 7.72
N ALA A 71 -9.73 -7.53 8.50
CA ALA A 71 -10.30 -7.50 9.85
C ALA A 71 -11.83 -7.59 9.86
N GLU A 72 -12.50 -7.06 8.83
CA GLU A 72 -13.95 -7.14 8.66
C GLU A 72 -14.45 -8.58 8.56
N GLU A 73 -13.72 -9.46 7.86
CA GLU A 73 -14.07 -10.89 7.78
C GLU A 73 -13.87 -11.62 9.11
N ARG A 74 -12.98 -11.11 9.96
CA ARG A 74 -12.78 -11.62 11.31
C ARG A 74 -13.90 -11.18 12.24
N GLU A 75 -14.25 -9.89 12.18
CA GLU A 75 -15.25 -9.28 13.04
C GLU A 75 -16.64 -9.87 12.81
N LYS A 76 -17.03 -10.07 11.54
CA LYS A 76 -18.36 -10.58 11.18
C LYS A 76 -18.56 -12.07 11.48
N ASN A 77 -17.57 -12.74 12.09
CA ASN A 77 -17.51 -14.20 12.24
C ASN A 77 -17.74 -14.96 10.92
N THR A 78 -17.59 -14.29 9.77
CA THR A 78 -17.66 -14.92 8.47
C THR A 78 -16.52 -15.90 8.32
N LEU A 79 -15.41 -15.78 9.07
CA LEU A 79 -14.39 -16.84 9.16
C LEU A 79 -14.94 -18.21 9.61
N ARG A 80 -15.89 -18.26 10.56
CA ARG A 80 -16.55 -19.51 10.98
C ARG A 80 -17.54 -20.02 9.93
N ALA A 81 -18.26 -19.11 9.27
CA ALA A 81 -19.13 -19.44 8.12
C ALA A 81 -18.33 -19.80 6.85
N LEU A 82 -17.08 -19.34 6.74
CA LEU A 82 -16.14 -19.61 5.65
C LEU A 82 -15.45 -20.96 5.81
N ILE A 83 -15.26 -21.45 7.04
CA ILE A 83 -14.88 -22.86 7.31
C ILE A 83 -15.97 -23.82 6.83
N LEU A 84 -17.24 -23.39 6.86
CA LEU A 84 -18.38 -24.11 6.29
C LEU A 84 -18.58 -23.84 4.78
N SER A 85 -17.92 -22.81 4.25
CA SER A 85 -17.84 -22.54 2.81
C SER A 85 -16.66 -23.31 2.21
N PRO A 86 -16.70 -23.68 0.93
CA PRO A 86 -15.60 -24.42 0.33
C PRO A 86 -14.38 -23.55 -0.01
N ALA A 87 -14.37 -22.25 0.31
CA ALA A 87 -13.33 -21.29 -0.08
C ALA A 87 -12.08 -21.38 0.82
N ASN A 88 -10.90 -21.49 0.21
CA ASN A 88 -9.63 -21.53 0.93
C ASN A 88 -9.24 -20.12 1.37
N ILE A 89 -8.71 -19.93 2.58
CA ILE A 89 -8.34 -18.61 3.10
C ILE A 89 -7.29 -17.91 2.19
N GLN A 90 -6.43 -18.68 1.51
CA GLN A 90 -5.54 -18.15 0.48
C GLN A 90 -6.29 -17.48 -0.69
N GLU A 91 -7.44 -18.04 -1.12
CA GLU A 91 -8.30 -17.45 -2.16
C GLU A 91 -8.90 -16.13 -1.68
N ILE A 92 -9.24 -16.04 -0.39
CA ILE A 92 -9.80 -14.84 0.24
C ILE A 92 -8.76 -13.72 0.30
N LEU A 93 -7.57 -14.04 0.83
CA LEU A 93 -6.48 -13.07 0.91
C LEU A 93 -6.06 -12.58 -0.48
N LEU A 94 -5.99 -13.47 -1.48
CA LEU A 94 -5.70 -13.09 -2.86
C LEU A 94 -6.79 -12.20 -3.46
N GLY A 95 -8.08 -12.54 -3.26
CA GLY A 95 -9.20 -11.74 -3.77
C GLY A 95 -9.20 -10.31 -3.20
N LYS A 96 -9.01 -10.18 -1.89
CA LYS A 96 -8.92 -8.88 -1.20
C LYS A 96 -7.69 -8.08 -1.61
N SER A 97 -6.53 -8.73 -1.66
CA SER A 97 -5.30 -8.07 -2.11
C SER A 97 -5.41 -7.59 -3.55
N LEU A 98 -6.07 -8.34 -4.42
CA LEU A 98 -6.33 -7.92 -5.81
C LEU A 98 -7.28 -6.72 -5.87
N PHE A 99 -8.33 -6.70 -5.04
CA PHE A 99 -9.22 -5.56 -4.93
C PHE A 99 -8.47 -4.30 -4.49
N THR A 100 -7.71 -4.38 -3.40
CA THR A 100 -6.94 -3.25 -2.89
C THR A 100 -5.82 -2.83 -3.85
N PHE A 101 -5.22 -3.76 -4.58
CA PHE A 101 -4.26 -3.45 -5.64
C PHE A 101 -4.89 -2.60 -6.74
N CYS A 102 -6.05 -3.01 -7.26
CA CYS A 102 -6.75 -2.26 -8.31
C CYS A 102 -7.18 -0.86 -7.82
N THR A 103 -7.70 -0.74 -6.60
CA THR A 103 -8.13 0.55 -6.05
C THR A 103 -6.95 1.47 -5.74
N THR A 104 -5.84 0.93 -5.23
CA THR A 104 -4.60 1.70 -4.98
C THR A 104 -4.00 2.19 -6.29
N PHE A 105 -3.91 1.32 -7.30
CA PHE A 105 -3.34 1.70 -8.59
C PHE A 105 -4.19 2.76 -9.29
N PHE A 106 -5.53 2.61 -9.26
CA PHE A 106 -6.45 3.61 -9.79
C PHE A 106 -6.35 4.95 -9.07
N THR A 107 -6.32 4.95 -7.73
CA THR A 107 -6.16 6.20 -6.95
C THR A 107 -4.82 6.87 -7.20
N MET A 108 -3.74 6.11 -7.33
CA MET A 108 -2.41 6.64 -7.68
C MET A 108 -2.42 7.35 -9.04
N ILE A 109 -3.01 6.73 -10.06
CA ILE A 109 -3.15 7.35 -11.39
C ILE A 109 -3.96 8.64 -11.29
N LEU A 110 -5.07 8.64 -10.55
CA LEU A 110 -5.86 9.85 -10.34
C LEU A 110 -5.02 10.95 -9.65
N CYS A 111 -4.28 10.63 -8.59
CA CYS A 111 -3.42 11.59 -7.91
C CYS A 111 -2.35 12.17 -8.84
N MET A 112 -1.74 11.36 -9.72
CA MET A 112 -0.77 11.85 -10.72
C MET A 112 -1.38 12.84 -11.70
N ILE A 113 -2.57 12.54 -12.23
CA ILE A 113 -3.27 13.40 -13.18
C ILE A 113 -3.67 14.71 -12.51
N LEU A 114 -4.19 14.66 -11.28
CA LEU A 114 -4.69 15.84 -10.57
C LEU A 114 -3.58 16.80 -10.13
N ILE A 115 -2.35 16.31 -10.01
CA ILE A 115 -1.18 17.12 -9.65
C ILE A 115 -0.26 17.43 -10.84
N ASP A 116 -0.68 17.04 -12.06
CA ASP A 116 0.07 17.22 -13.30
C ASP A 116 1.52 16.67 -13.26
N TYR A 117 1.74 15.55 -12.54
CA TYR A 117 3.06 14.92 -12.45
C TYR A 117 3.34 14.06 -13.69
N SER A 118 4.35 14.46 -14.47
CA SER A 118 4.83 13.74 -15.65
C SER A 118 6.30 13.35 -15.49
N PRO A 119 6.60 12.08 -15.15
CA PRO A 119 7.99 11.66 -14.94
C PRO A 119 8.77 11.57 -16.25
N ALA A 120 10.06 11.86 -16.21
CA ALA A 120 10.96 11.75 -17.37
C ALA A 120 11.00 10.33 -17.98
N ASN A 121 10.83 9.29 -17.14
CA ASN A 121 10.67 7.91 -17.59
C ASN A 121 9.51 7.21 -16.87
N ILE A 122 8.34 7.23 -17.51
CA ILE A 122 7.10 6.63 -17.03
C ILE A 122 7.26 5.13 -16.72
N SER A 123 8.04 4.39 -17.53
CA SER A 123 8.18 2.94 -17.36
C SER A 123 8.87 2.57 -16.04
N ILE A 124 9.92 3.30 -15.67
CA ILE A 124 10.68 3.06 -14.43
C ILE A 124 9.81 3.37 -13.22
N ILE A 125 9.15 4.53 -13.23
CA ILE A 125 8.27 4.94 -12.13
C ILE A 125 7.10 3.98 -11.97
N THR A 126 6.51 3.51 -13.06
CA THR A 126 5.42 2.53 -13.02
C THR A 126 5.87 1.24 -12.33
N VAL A 127 7.05 0.70 -12.68
CA VAL A 127 7.58 -0.51 -12.03
C VAL A 127 7.84 -0.27 -10.54
N ALA A 128 8.45 0.87 -10.19
CA ALA A 128 8.71 1.22 -8.79
C ALA A 128 7.42 1.34 -7.97
N MET A 129 6.38 1.97 -8.53
CA MET A 129 5.09 2.10 -7.87
C MET A 129 4.33 0.80 -7.74
N LEU A 130 4.38 -0.07 -8.75
CA LEU A 130 3.79 -1.41 -8.67
C LEU A 130 4.44 -2.21 -7.54
N LEU A 131 5.77 -2.18 -7.45
CA LEU A 131 6.51 -2.87 -6.40
C LEU A 131 6.20 -2.30 -5.00
N SER A 132 6.15 -0.97 -4.87
CA SER A 132 5.72 -0.32 -3.62
C SER A 132 4.30 -0.70 -3.24
N THR A 133 3.37 -0.73 -4.19
CA THR A 133 1.98 -1.16 -3.95
C THR A 133 1.93 -2.57 -3.35
N LEU A 134 2.72 -3.51 -3.90
CA LEU A 134 2.80 -4.88 -3.37
C LEU A 134 3.35 -4.91 -1.93
N PHE A 135 4.37 -4.12 -1.63
CA PHE A 135 4.90 -3.97 -0.27
C PHE A 135 3.85 -3.46 0.71
N TYR A 136 3.15 -2.37 0.38
CA TYR A 136 2.15 -1.77 1.27
C TYR A 136 0.92 -2.67 1.45
N ILE A 137 0.51 -3.41 0.42
CA ILE A 137 -0.53 -4.44 0.57
C ILE A 137 -0.05 -5.57 1.49
N ALA A 138 1.20 -6.03 1.35
CA ALA A 138 1.75 -7.03 2.26
C ALA A 138 1.76 -6.53 3.71
N LEU A 139 2.12 -5.27 3.95
CA LEU A 139 2.00 -4.66 5.28
C LEU A 139 0.55 -4.58 5.77
N GLY A 140 -0.38 -4.14 4.93
CA GLY A 140 -1.80 -4.07 5.26
C GLY A 140 -2.37 -5.46 5.60
N THR A 141 -1.96 -6.49 4.87
CA THR A 141 -2.32 -7.88 5.17
C THR A 141 -1.78 -8.32 6.52
N LEU A 142 -0.53 -8.02 6.84
CA LEU A 142 0.08 -8.34 8.11
C LEU A 142 -0.71 -7.73 9.27
N ILE A 143 -1.03 -6.43 9.18
CA ILE A 143 -1.79 -5.69 10.19
C ILE A 143 -3.20 -6.26 10.34
N GLY A 144 -3.89 -6.51 9.22
CA GLY A 144 -5.23 -7.11 9.22
C GLY A 144 -5.27 -8.52 9.83
N LEU A 145 -4.18 -9.28 9.72
CA LEU A 145 -4.03 -10.60 10.36
C LEU A 145 -3.80 -10.52 11.89
N PHE A 146 -3.49 -9.36 12.45
CA PHE A 146 -3.43 -9.15 13.90
C PHE A 146 -4.74 -8.61 14.47
N ALA A 147 -5.44 -7.77 13.71
CA ALA A 147 -6.70 -7.19 14.12
C ALA A 147 -7.82 -8.23 14.23
N LYS A 148 -8.68 -8.05 15.23
CA LYS A 148 -9.93 -8.81 15.45
C LYS A 148 -11.17 -8.04 14.99
N SER A 149 -11.06 -6.72 14.87
CA SER A 149 -12.10 -5.81 14.39
C SER A 149 -11.53 -4.76 13.45
N VAL A 150 -12.40 -4.15 12.64
CA VAL A 150 -12.05 -3.01 11.78
C VAL A 150 -11.48 -1.87 12.61
N MET A 151 -12.02 -1.64 13.82
CA MET A 151 -11.51 -0.63 14.73
C MET A 151 -10.07 -0.91 15.21
N GLU A 152 -9.76 -2.17 15.55
CA GLU A 152 -8.38 -2.56 15.89
C GLU A 152 -7.44 -2.39 14.68
N ALA A 153 -7.89 -2.75 13.47
CA ALA A 153 -7.10 -2.60 12.25
C ALA A 153 -6.76 -1.13 11.97
N SER A 154 -7.72 -0.22 12.19
CA SER A 154 -7.49 1.22 12.07
C SER A 154 -6.40 1.70 13.04
N VAL A 155 -6.46 1.26 14.30
CA VAL A 155 -5.46 1.63 15.32
C VAL A 155 -4.09 1.03 15.00
N TYR A 156 -4.03 -0.23 14.59
CA TYR A 156 -2.78 -0.90 14.25
C TYR A 156 -2.15 -0.41 12.95
N SER A 157 -2.93 0.22 12.07
CA SER A 157 -2.40 0.89 10.88
C SER A 157 -1.75 2.24 11.18
N PHE A 158 -2.05 2.85 12.34
CA PHE A 158 -1.56 4.17 12.69
C PHE A 158 -0.03 4.29 12.78
N PRO A 159 0.71 3.34 13.39
CA PRO A 159 2.18 3.36 13.36
C PRO A 159 2.74 3.32 11.94
N ALA A 160 2.15 2.54 11.03
CA ALA A 160 2.57 2.51 9.63
C ALA A 160 2.31 3.87 8.97
N ILE A 161 1.16 4.50 9.23
CA ILE A 161 0.86 5.86 8.74
C ILE A 161 1.90 6.86 9.21
N LEU A 162 2.22 6.87 10.51
CA LEU A 162 3.23 7.77 11.04
C LEU A 162 4.60 7.53 10.43
N ILE A 163 5.09 6.29 10.42
CA ILE A 163 6.45 5.97 9.96
C ILE A 163 6.65 6.35 8.50
N PHE A 164 5.71 6.00 7.61
CA PHE A 164 5.88 6.25 6.17
C PHE A 164 5.53 7.67 5.74
N THR A 165 4.69 8.39 6.51
CA THR A 165 4.43 9.81 6.25
C THR A 165 5.57 10.68 6.78
N ILE A 166 5.98 10.47 8.03
CA ILE A 166 7.09 11.19 8.66
C ILE A 166 8.42 10.83 7.98
N GLY A 167 8.57 9.60 7.51
CA GLY A 167 9.78 9.15 6.81
C GLY A 167 10.15 10.05 5.62
N THR A 168 9.15 10.57 4.88
CA THR A 168 9.39 11.51 3.78
C THR A 168 9.96 12.84 4.29
N PHE A 169 9.50 13.35 5.44
CA PHE A 169 10.06 14.54 6.08
C PHE A 169 11.44 14.28 6.69
N VAL A 170 11.67 13.09 7.23
CA VAL A 170 12.96 12.68 7.78
C VAL A 170 14.06 12.68 6.70
N ARG A 171 13.71 12.37 5.45
CA ARG A 171 14.63 12.50 4.30
C ARG A 171 15.22 13.90 4.22
N LEU A 172 14.37 14.93 4.28
CA LEU A 172 14.78 16.35 4.22
C LEU A 172 15.69 16.73 5.39
N LEU A 173 15.47 16.15 6.58
CA LEU A 173 16.28 16.39 7.77
C LEU A 173 17.59 15.58 7.80
N SER A 174 17.69 14.50 7.01
CA SER A 174 18.86 13.61 7.01
C SER A 174 20.14 14.28 6.51
N GLU A 175 20.01 15.36 5.72
CA GLU A 175 21.15 16.18 5.28
C GLU A 175 21.82 16.91 6.45
N GLN A 176 21.05 17.25 7.50
CA GLN A 176 21.54 17.95 8.68
C GLN A 176 22.01 17.00 9.79
N TYR A 177 21.45 15.80 9.86
CA TYR A 177 21.66 14.87 10.97
C TYR A 177 22.06 13.47 10.48
N PRO A 178 23.34 13.07 10.60
CA PRO A 178 23.85 11.79 10.10
C PRO A 178 23.17 10.54 10.65
N ILE A 179 22.60 10.61 11.86
CA ILE A 179 21.92 9.47 12.50
C ILE A 179 20.60 9.10 11.77
N LEU A 180 20.02 10.05 11.05
CA LEU A 180 18.79 9.87 10.28
C LEU A 180 19.04 9.20 8.92
N LYS A 181 20.30 8.93 8.55
CA LYS A 181 20.64 8.22 7.31
C LYS A 181 20.07 6.80 7.25
N ILE A 182 19.76 6.19 8.39
CA ILE A 182 19.10 4.88 8.43
C ILE A 182 17.72 4.91 7.75
N ALA A 183 17.07 6.07 7.73
CA ALA A 183 15.79 6.26 7.09
C ALA A 183 15.86 6.05 5.57
N HIS A 184 17.02 6.28 4.93
CA HIS A 184 17.18 6.02 3.50
C HIS A 184 16.87 4.58 3.13
N TYR A 185 17.03 3.61 4.05
CA TYR A 185 16.67 2.22 3.76
C TYR A 185 15.15 1.96 3.76
N LEU A 186 14.32 2.93 4.14
CA LEU A 186 12.87 2.78 4.08
C LEU A 186 12.38 2.79 2.62
N PRO A 187 11.41 1.93 2.27
CA PRO A 187 10.94 1.79 0.89
C PRO A 187 10.28 3.07 0.35
N ASN A 188 9.66 3.89 1.20
CA ASN A 188 9.10 5.18 0.78
C ASN A 188 10.21 6.15 0.35
N ILE A 189 11.35 6.19 1.04
CA ILE A 189 12.48 7.07 0.72
C ILE A 189 13.19 6.59 -0.54
N GLN A 190 13.40 5.28 -0.65
CA GLN A 190 13.96 4.67 -1.87
C GLN A 190 13.13 4.98 -3.10
N LEU A 191 11.80 5.04 -2.97
CA LEU A 191 10.91 5.43 -4.05
C LEU A 191 11.13 6.90 -4.49
N VAL A 192 11.38 7.82 -3.54
CA VAL A 192 11.74 9.22 -3.86
C VAL A 192 13.10 9.29 -4.54
N ASP A 193 14.08 8.51 -4.08
CA ASP A 193 15.42 8.48 -4.66
C ASP A 193 15.40 7.94 -6.11
N ILE A 194 14.54 6.96 -6.42
CA ILE A 194 14.28 6.52 -7.81
C ILE A 194 13.76 7.69 -8.64
N ALA A 195 12.79 8.45 -8.12
CA ALA A 195 12.20 9.59 -8.81
C ALA A 195 13.26 10.64 -9.17
N LEU A 196 14.08 11.03 -8.20
CA LEU A 196 15.16 11.99 -8.38
C LEU A 196 16.17 11.53 -9.44
N LYS A 197 16.51 10.23 -9.45
CA LYS A 197 17.40 9.66 -10.47
C LYS A 197 16.77 9.66 -11.86
N VAL A 198 15.48 9.36 -11.96
CA VAL A 198 14.74 9.36 -13.23
C VAL A 198 14.64 10.78 -13.79
N GLU A 199 14.33 11.77 -12.97
CA GLU A 199 14.29 13.19 -13.37
C GLU A 199 15.67 13.71 -13.77
N ALA A 200 16.74 13.19 -13.16
CA ALA A 200 18.11 13.46 -13.58
C ALA A 200 18.52 12.71 -14.88
N GLY A 201 17.59 12.03 -15.56
CA GLY A 201 17.84 11.33 -16.83
C GLY A 201 18.57 9.99 -16.69
N LYS A 202 18.67 9.41 -15.48
CA LYS A 202 19.36 8.13 -15.29
C LYS A 202 18.50 6.97 -15.78
N GLY A 203 19.14 6.05 -16.51
CA GLY A 203 18.50 4.82 -17.01
C GLY A 203 18.26 3.75 -15.93
N PHE A 204 17.56 2.69 -16.33
CA PHE A 204 17.12 1.58 -15.46
C PHE A 204 18.23 0.94 -14.61
N ALA A 205 19.43 0.80 -15.16
CA ALA A 205 20.56 0.20 -14.44
C ALA A 205 20.93 0.96 -13.15
N ASN A 206 20.72 2.28 -13.12
CA ASN A 206 21.10 3.13 -11.98
C ASN A 206 20.08 3.16 -10.85
N VAL A 207 18.84 2.68 -11.10
CA VAL A 207 17.75 2.60 -10.12
C VAL A 207 17.55 1.18 -9.57
N LEU A 208 18.27 0.20 -10.13
CA LEU A 208 18.27 -1.19 -9.67
C LEU A 208 18.57 -1.34 -8.17
N PRO A 209 19.54 -0.61 -7.57
CA PRO A 209 19.80 -0.70 -6.14
C PRO A 209 18.57 -0.34 -5.30
N GLU A 210 17.92 0.78 -5.60
CA GLU A 210 16.73 1.25 -4.88
C GLU A 210 15.56 0.26 -5.05
N LEU A 211 15.32 -0.21 -6.28
CA LEU A 211 14.30 -1.23 -6.57
C LEU A 211 14.55 -2.52 -5.80
N SER A 212 15.81 -2.94 -5.67
CA SER A 212 16.18 -4.14 -4.92
C SER A 212 15.89 -4.02 -3.43
N ILE A 213 16.03 -2.82 -2.85
CA ILE A 213 15.71 -2.55 -1.45
C ILE A 213 14.20 -2.61 -1.22
N ILE A 214 13.39 -2.03 -2.10
CA ILE A 214 11.92 -2.12 -2.03
C ILE A 214 11.48 -3.59 -2.18
N LEU A 215 12.11 -4.34 -3.10
CA LEU A 215 11.85 -5.76 -3.28
C LEU A 215 12.19 -6.59 -2.04
N LEU A 216 13.32 -6.30 -1.39
CA LEU A 216 13.73 -6.94 -0.14
C LEU A 216 12.68 -6.70 0.95
N TRP A 217 12.21 -5.47 1.12
CA TRP A 217 11.15 -5.14 2.06
C TRP A 217 9.83 -5.86 1.76
N PHE A 218 9.45 -5.96 0.49
CA PHE A 218 8.30 -6.76 0.07
C PHE A 218 8.46 -8.24 0.44
N ILE A 219 9.62 -8.84 0.15
CA ILE A 219 9.91 -10.24 0.48
C ILE A 219 9.84 -10.46 2.00
N ILE A 220 10.47 -9.57 2.79
CA ILE A 220 10.43 -9.63 4.25
C ILE A 220 8.99 -9.54 4.76
N ALA A 221 8.21 -8.56 4.29
CA ALA A 221 6.81 -8.39 4.68
C ALA A 221 5.98 -9.64 4.34
N MET A 222 6.16 -10.19 3.13
CA MET A 222 5.48 -11.42 2.71
C MET A 222 5.86 -12.64 3.57
N ILE A 223 7.14 -12.83 3.87
CA ILE A 223 7.61 -13.93 4.73
C ILE A 223 6.97 -13.82 6.11
N VAL A 224 7.01 -12.63 6.72
CA VAL A 224 6.41 -12.37 8.03
C VAL A 224 4.90 -12.63 7.99
N THR A 225 4.20 -12.14 6.97
CA THR A 225 2.76 -12.40 6.75
C THR A 225 2.48 -13.90 6.68
N VAL A 226 3.25 -14.68 5.91
CA VAL A 226 3.07 -16.13 5.78
C VAL A 226 3.32 -16.85 7.10
N ILE A 227 4.33 -16.46 7.88
CA ILE A 227 4.63 -17.05 9.19
C ILE A 227 3.49 -16.76 10.17
N VAL A 228 3.06 -15.50 10.28
CA VAL A 228 1.96 -15.09 11.17
C VAL A 228 0.67 -15.78 10.78
N TYR A 229 0.40 -15.87 9.48
CA TYR A 229 -0.75 -16.58 8.93
C TYR A 229 -0.77 -18.05 9.35
N LYS A 230 0.35 -18.77 9.19
CA LYS A 230 0.46 -20.19 9.59
C LYS A 230 0.24 -20.37 11.09
N LYS A 231 0.83 -19.50 11.92
CA LYS A 231 0.70 -19.60 13.38
C LYS A 231 -0.75 -19.41 13.83
N ARG A 232 -1.45 -18.42 13.26
CA ARG A 232 -2.84 -18.08 13.59
C ARG A 232 -3.90 -19.08 13.11
N MET A 233 -3.56 -20.01 12.22
CA MET A 233 -4.48 -21.09 11.82
C MET A 233 -4.41 -22.30 12.77
N VAL A 234 -3.37 -22.39 13.59
CA VAL A 234 -3.17 -23.48 14.54
C VAL A 234 -3.79 -23.15 15.91
N ASP A 235 -3.92 -21.85 16.22
CA ASP A 235 -4.64 -21.31 17.38
C ASP A 235 -6.16 -21.18 17.12
#